data_AF-A0A3A4N768-F1
#
_entry.id   AF-A0A3A4N768-F1
#
_cell.length_a   1.000
_cell.length_b   1.000
_cell.length_c   1.000
_cell.angle_alpha   90.00
_cell.angle_beta   90.00
_cell.angle_gamma   90.00
#
_symmetry.space_group_name_H-M   'P 1'
#
loop_
_entity.id
_entity.type
_entity.pdbx_description
1 polymer ?
#
loop_
_entity_poly.entity_id
_entity_poly.type
_entity_poly.pdbx_seq_one_letter_code
_entity_poly.pdbx_strand_id
1 'polypeptide(L)' 'MGYFRKIFIANRGEIACRAIRPARELGIPVAVGYSDCDA' A
#
# COMPACT_ATOMS: atom_id res chain seq x y z
N MET A 1 -5.40 19.77 1.16
CA MET A 1 -4.16 18.98 1.04
C MET A 1 -4.25 17.85 2.04
N GLY A 2 -4.42 16.60 1.59
CA GLY A 2 -4.58 15.46 2.51
C GLY A 2 -3.32 15.20 3.34
N TYR A 3 -3.50 14.70 4.57
CA TYR A 3 -2.41 14.48 5.55
C TYR A 3 -1.26 13.60 5.04
N PHE A 4 -1.53 12.73 4.05
CA PHE A 4 -0.54 11.82 3.48
C PHE A 4 -0.42 12.01 1.96
N ARG A 5 0.79 12.27 1.48
CA ARG A 5 1.08 12.37 0.04
C ARG A 5 1.30 11.02 -0.63
N LYS A 6 1.85 10.05 0.11
CA LYS A 6 2.11 8.67 -0.32
C LYS A 6 2.33 7.79 0.90
N ILE A 7 1.97 6.51 0.82
CA ILE A 7 2.24 5.50 1.85
C ILE A 7 3.09 4.38 1.26
N PHE A 8 4.05 3.88 2.05
CA PHE A 8 4.79 2.66 1.75
C PHE A 8 4.29 1.52 2.64
N ILE A 9 3.86 0.42 2.03
CA ILE A 9 3.41 -0.78 2.72
C ILE A 9 4.57 -1.78 2.73
N ALA A 10 5.22 -1.91 3.90
CA ALA A 10 6.26 -2.89 4.16
C ALA A 10 5.66 -4.22 4.63
N ASN A 11 4.79 -4.81 3.80
CA ASN A 11 4.13 -6.08 4.06
C ASN A 11 3.77 -6.77 2.73
N ARG A 12 3.37 -8.04 2.77
CA ARG A 12 3.06 -8.89 1.61
C ARG A 12 1.69 -9.55 1.73
N GLY A 13 1.25 -10.20 0.65
CA GLY A 13 0.04 -11.02 0.61
C GLY A 13 -1.24 -10.26 0.99
N GLU A 14 -2.17 -10.95 1.66
CA GLU A 14 -3.51 -10.44 1.94
C GLU A 14 -3.51 -9.20 2.84
N ILE A 15 -2.53 -9.06 3.74
CA ILE A 15 -2.41 -7.89 4.61
C ILE A 15 -2.03 -6.64 3.81
N ALA A 16 -1.14 -6.77 2.81
CA ALA A 16 -0.84 -5.67 1.90
C ALA A 16 -2.08 -5.27 1.10
N CYS A 17 -2.79 -6.24 0.52
CA CYS A 17 -4.04 -6.00 -0.21
C CYS A 17 -5.11 -5.32 0.66
N ARG A 18 -5.25 -5.74 1.93
CA ARG A 18 -6.18 -5.15 2.90
C ARG A 18 -5.86 -3.69 3.19
N ALA A 19 -4.58 -3.33 3.32
CA ALA A 19 -4.16 -1.96 3.57
C ALA A 19 -4.29 -1.05 2.32
N ILE A 20 -4.14 -1.59 1.11
CA ILE A 20 -4.33 -0.86 -0.15
C ILE A 20 -5.78 -0.39 -0.33
N ARG A 21 -6.78 -1.19 0.07
CA ARG A 21 -8.21 -0.89 -0.11
C ARG A 21 -8.63 0.48 0.45
N PRO A 22 -8.45 0.77 1.76
CA PRO A 22 -8.80 2.07 2.31
C PRO A 22 -7.91 3.20 1.79
N ALA A 23 -6.62 2.94 1.50
CA ALA A 23 -5.75 3.95 0.91
C ALA A 23 -6.24 4.40 -0.47
N ARG A 24 -6.79 3.47 -1.28
CA ARG A 24 -7.41 3.76 -2.56
C ARG A 24 -8.70 4.57 -2.43
N GLU A 25 -9.55 4.24 -1.45
CA GLU A 25 -10.78 5.00 -1.16
C GLU A 25 -10.47 6.44 -0.72
N LEU A 26 -9.37 6.65 0.00
CA LEU A 26 -8.89 7.97 0.42
C LEU A 26 -8.11 8.73 -0.66
N GLY A 27 -7.91 8.14 -1.85
CA GLY A 27 -7.14 8.74 -2.92
C GLY A 27 -5.64 8.91 -2.58
N ILE A 28 -5.11 8.11 -1.66
CA ILE A 28 -3.71 8.17 -1.23
C ILE A 28 -2.88 7.24 -2.12
N PRO A 29 -1.84 7.76 -2.82
CA PRO A 29 -0.91 6.93 -3.58
C PRO A 29 -0.17 5.93 -2.67
N VAL A 30 0.01 4.70 -3.17
CA VAL A 30 0.66 3.61 -2.41
C VAL A 30 1.85 3.04 -3.19
N ALA A 31 2.91 2.68 -2.48
CA ALA A 31 3.94 1.75 -2.94
C ALA A 31 3.99 0.54 -2.01
N VAL A 32 4.24 -0.65 -2.56
CA VAL A 32 4.34 -1.90 -1.80
C VAL A 32 5.71 -2.51 -2.07
N GLY A 33 6.41 -2.93 -1.02
CA GLY A 33 7.63 -3.70 -1.15
C GLY A 33 7.31 -5.17 -1.39
N TYR A 34 8.02 -5.80 -2.32
CA TYR A 34 7.96 -7.24 -2.56
C TYR A 34 9.38 -7.79 -2.69
N SER A 35 9.59 -9.06 -2.36
CA SER A 35 10.85 -9.75 -2.63
C SER A 35 10.81 -10.41 -4.01
N ASP A 36 11.96 -10.78 -4.58
CA ASP A 36 11.97 -11.53 -5.85
C ASP A 36 11.22 -12.87 -5.76
N CYS A 37 11.07 -13.44 -4.56
CA CYS A 37 10.30 -14.66 -4.29
C CYS A 37 8.77 -14.40 -4.25
N ASP A 38 8.34 -13.15 -4.12
CA ASP A 38 6.93 -12.73 -4.16
C ASP A 38 6.44 -12.36 -5.56
N ALA A 39 7.34 -12.29 -6.55
CA ALA A 39 7.06 -11.86 -7.91
C ALA A 39 6.16 -12.85 -8.70
#